data_AF-A0A535FLX3-F1
#
_entry.id   AF-A0A535FLX3-F1
#
_cell.length_a   1.000
_cell.length_b   1.000
_cell.length_c   1.000
_cell.angle_alpha   90.00
_cell.angle_beta   90.00
_cell.angle_gamma   90.00
#
_symmetry.space_group_name_H-M   'P 1'
#
loop_
_entity.id
_entity.type
_entity.pdbx_description
1 polymer ?
#
loop_
_entity_poly.entity_id
_entity_poly.type
_entity_poly.pdbx_seq_one_letter_code
_entity_poly.pdbx_strand_id
1 'polypeptide(L)'
;MKPDDISKAITDALIQGGSQWLISTVVAFLPVLWTMVLILHLGRPYILRTLRRCGLRLGADIWWMSYLLMRDGLLLLTFALSWIYFQPNVVVKVALPITGPLSALCLLAALAVKLSRRVDDDQQAYRWTTALLVIGATLYYGPLVFAVEAASQDYLAGFANAFTSNTNPGVALVCMWLSLAAIIVIVGWLFVRVWHSVGRTMAPQVASEKMQQASEKEPAIL
;
A
#
# COMPACT_ATOMS: atom_id res chain seq x y z
N MET A 1 38.95 -25.07 15.58
CA MET A 1 37.79 -24.17 15.79
C MET A 1 37.50 -24.14 17.26
N LYS A 2 37.39 -22.96 17.86
CA LYS A 2 36.99 -22.85 19.27
C LYS A 2 35.48 -23.13 19.35
N PRO A 3 34.97 -23.68 20.47
CA PRO A 3 33.53 -23.88 20.65
C PRO A 3 32.70 -22.61 20.40
N ASP A 4 33.25 -21.45 20.70
CA ASP A 4 32.66 -20.14 20.46
C ASP A 4 32.47 -19.83 18.95
N ASP A 5 33.40 -20.29 18.10
CA ASP A 5 33.31 -20.11 16.64
C ASP A 5 32.15 -20.93 16.06
N ILE A 6 31.93 -22.13 16.60
CA ILE A 6 30.84 -23.03 16.19
C ILE A 6 29.50 -22.45 16.62
N SER A 7 29.40 -21.98 17.87
CA SER A 7 28.18 -21.35 18.38
C SER A 7 27.80 -20.12 17.56
N LYS A 8 28.76 -19.25 17.26
CA LYS A 8 28.54 -18.07 16.42
C LYS A 8 28.11 -18.45 15.01
N ALA A 9 28.77 -19.41 14.38
CA ALA A 9 28.40 -19.87 13.04
C ALA A 9 26.97 -20.42 12.96
N ILE A 10 26.53 -21.17 13.99
CA ILE A 10 25.15 -21.68 14.06
C ILE A 10 24.14 -20.54 14.23
N THR A 11 24.42 -19.58 15.12
CA THR A 11 23.54 -18.41 15.31
C THR A 11 23.43 -17.58 14.04
N ASP A 12 24.55 -17.28 13.38
CA ASP A 12 24.57 -16.51 12.13
C ASP A 12 23.81 -17.24 11.02
N ALA A 13 24.01 -18.56 10.88
CA ALA A 13 23.29 -19.38 9.91
C ALA A 13 21.77 -19.41 10.16
N LEU A 14 21.35 -19.53 11.42
CA LEU A 14 19.93 -19.55 11.79
C LEU A 14 19.27 -18.19 11.51
N ILE A 15 19.92 -17.09 11.88
CA ILE A 15 19.41 -15.73 11.64
C ILE A 15 19.33 -15.45 10.14
N GLN A 16 20.40 -15.75 9.40
CA GLN A 16 20.46 -15.49 7.97
C GLN A 16 19.45 -16.35 7.21
N GLY A 17 19.40 -17.65 7.51
CA GLY A 17 18.44 -18.58 6.91
C GLY A 17 16.99 -18.21 7.22
N GLY A 18 16.68 -17.89 8.48
CA GLY A 18 15.34 -17.46 8.90
C GLY A 18 14.91 -16.15 8.23
N SER A 19 15.80 -15.17 8.14
CA SER A 19 15.52 -13.90 7.45
C SER A 19 15.25 -14.10 5.95
N GLN A 20 16.07 -14.92 5.28
CA GLN A 20 15.93 -15.19 3.85
C GLN A 20 14.63 -15.95 3.55
N TRP A 21 14.26 -16.90 4.41
CA TRP A 21 13.00 -17.63 4.30
C TRP A 21 11.81 -16.67 4.38
N LEU A 22 11.77 -15.82 5.40
CA LEU A 22 10.70 -14.84 5.58
C LEU A 22 10.60 -13.88 4.37
N ILE A 23 11.74 -13.34 3.93
CA ILE A 23 11.82 -12.44 2.77
C ILE A 23 11.27 -13.14 1.51
N SER A 24 11.70 -14.37 1.27
CA SER A 24 11.29 -15.13 0.08
C SER A 24 9.81 -15.46 0.10
N THR A 25 9.24 -15.80 1.26
CA THR A 25 7.79 -16.03 1.40
C THR A 25 6.99 -14.77 1.12
N VAL A 26 7.41 -13.62 1.66
CA VAL A 26 6.73 -12.33 1.41
C VAL A 26 6.77 -11.98 -0.08
N VAL A 27 7.94 -12.11 -0.72
CA VAL A 27 8.13 -11.82 -2.14
C VAL A 27 7.30 -12.75 -3.02
N ALA A 28 7.19 -14.03 -2.67
CA ALA A 28 6.38 -15.00 -3.41
C ALA A 28 4.88 -14.73 -3.28
N PHE A 29 4.42 -14.19 -2.14
CA PHE A 29 2.99 -13.95 -1.90
C PHE A 29 2.50 -12.59 -2.40
N LEU A 30 3.38 -11.59 -2.51
CA LEU A 30 3.05 -10.25 -3.00
C LEU A 30 2.35 -10.23 -4.37
N PRO A 31 2.75 -11.02 -5.38
CA PRO A 31 2.02 -11.10 -6.65
C PRO A 31 0.58 -11.60 -6.49
N VAL A 32 0.32 -12.53 -5.56
CA VAL A 32 -1.04 -13.00 -5.30
C VAL A 32 -1.88 -11.88 -4.68
N LEU A 33 -1.31 -11.16 -3.71
CA LEU A 33 -1.96 -10.03 -3.05
C LEU A 33 -2.29 -8.89 -4.04
N TRP A 34 -1.36 -8.57 -4.94
CA TRP A 34 -1.58 -7.59 -6.01
C TRP A 34 -2.76 -7.98 -6.91
N THR A 35 -2.81 -9.25 -7.35
CA THR A 35 -3.90 -9.75 -8.18
C THR A 35 -5.23 -9.63 -7.44
N MET A 36 -5.26 -10.04 -6.17
CA MET A 36 -6.48 -9.98 -5.35
C MET A 36 -6.95 -8.53 -5.14
N VAL A 37 -6.03 -7.58 -4.93
CA VAL A 37 -6.35 -6.14 -4.86
C VAL A 37 -7.01 -5.67 -6.15
N LEU A 38 -6.46 -6.03 -7.31
CA LEU A 38 -7.01 -5.64 -8.61
C LEU A 38 -8.39 -6.25 -8.85
N ILE A 39 -8.55 -7.56 -8.59
CA ILE A 39 -9.84 -8.26 -8.74
C ILE A 39 -10.90 -7.59 -7.87
N LEU A 40 -10.60 -7.35 -6.59
CA LEU A 40 -11.55 -6.73 -5.68
C LEU A 40 -11.87 -5.30 -6.09
N HIS A 41 -10.88 -4.49 -6.46
CA HIS A 41 -11.10 -3.10 -6.84
C HIS A 41 -11.90 -2.97 -8.14
N LEU A 42 -11.54 -3.74 -9.17
CA LEU A 42 -12.23 -3.75 -10.47
C LEU A 42 -13.59 -4.47 -10.42
N GLY A 43 -13.82 -5.32 -9.42
CA GLY A 43 -15.07 -6.04 -9.19
C GLY A 43 -16.23 -5.17 -8.67
N ARG A 44 -15.99 -3.91 -8.27
CA ARG A 44 -17.00 -2.98 -7.75
C ARG A 44 -18.31 -2.92 -8.57
N PRO A 45 -18.30 -2.67 -9.90
CA PRO A 45 -19.54 -2.59 -10.69
C PRO A 45 -20.32 -3.90 -10.69
N TYR A 46 -19.65 -5.05 -10.57
CA TYR A 46 -20.31 -6.35 -10.46
C TYR A 46 -21.03 -6.47 -9.11
N ILE A 47 -20.34 -6.19 -8.00
CA ILE A 47 -20.92 -6.24 -6.64
C ILE A 47 -22.12 -5.30 -6.52
N LEU A 48 -22.03 -4.08 -7.07
CA LEU A 48 -23.15 -3.12 -7.07
C LEU A 48 -24.38 -3.65 -7.83
N ARG A 49 -24.21 -4.39 -8.93
CA ARG A 49 -25.34 -5.01 -9.64
C ARG A 49 -25.96 -6.13 -8.83
N THR A 50 -25.15 -6.92 -8.13
CA THR A 50 -25.62 -8.00 -7.25
C THR A 50 -26.41 -7.43 -6.07
N LEU A 51 -25.91 -6.37 -5.43
CA LEU A 51 -26.58 -5.70 -4.31
C LEU A 51 -27.94 -5.12 -4.67
N ARG A 52 -28.11 -4.60 -5.90
CA ARG A 52 -29.41 -4.12 -6.39
C ARG A 52 -30.46 -5.22 -6.52
N ARG A 53 -30.05 -6.50 -6.57
CA ARG A 53 -30.96 -7.66 -6.65
C ARG A 53 -31.31 -8.22 -5.26
N CYS A 54 -30.63 -7.78 -4.20
CA CYS A 54 -30.93 -8.24 -2.84
C CYS A 54 -32.25 -7.61 -2.35
N GLY A 55 -33.26 -8.44 -2.05
CA GLY A 55 -34.55 -7.98 -1.54
C GLY A 55 -34.50 -7.50 -0.08
N LEU A 56 -33.48 -7.89 0.69
CA LEU A 56 -33.28 -7.50 2.09
C LEU A 56 -32.23 -6.40 2.20
N ARG A 57 -32.62 -5.23 2.71
CA ARG A 57 -31.71 -4.08 2.92
C ARG A 57 -30.58 -4.40 3.90
N LEU A 58 -30.86 -5.17 4.95
CA LEU A 58 -29.87 -5.56 5.95
C LEU A 58 -28.75 -6.42 5.35
N GLY A 59 -29.12 -7.44 4.55
CA GLY A 59 -28.14 -8.32 3.91
C GLY A 59 -27.30 -7.58 2.87
N ALA A 60 -27.90 -6.66 2.12
CA ALA A 60 -27.20 -5.82 1.18
C ALA A 60 -26.14 -4.93 1.86
N ASP A 61 -26.47 -4.33 3.01
CA ASP A 61 -25.56 -3.47 3.75
C ASP A 61 -24.38 -4.26 4.35
N ILE A 62 -24.65 -5.40 5.00
CA ILE A 62 -23.60 -6.26 5.57
C ILE A 62 -22.65 -6.76 4.47
N TRP A 63 -23.18 -7.17 3.33
CA TRP A 63 -22.38 -7.62 2.20
C TRP A 63 -21.51 -6.49 1.64
N TRP A 64 -22.08 -5.30 1.48
CA TRP A 64 -21.36 -4.12 1.01
C TRP A 64 -20.22 -3.74 1.95
N MET A 65 -20.48 -3.66 3.26
CA MET A 65 -19.46 -3.31 4.25
C MET A 65 -18.36 -4.36 4.35
N SER A 66 -18.70 -5.65 4.26
CA SER A 66 -17.72 -6.75 4.25
C SER A 66 -16.80 -6.66 3.02
N TYR A 67 -17.38 -6.38 1.85
CA TYR A 67 -16.61 -6.18 0.62
C TYR A 67 -15.67 -4.96 0.72
N LEU A 68 -16.14 -3.83 1.25
CA LEU A 68 -15.31 -2.65 1.46
C LEU A 68 -14.15 -2.93 2.42
N LEU A 69 -14.43 -3.59 3.55
CA LEU A 69 -13.42 -3.97 4.55
C LEU A 69 -12.35 -4.87 3.94
N MET A 70 -12.75 -5.91 3.19
CA MET A 70 -11.82 -6.84 2.57
C MET A 70 -10.98 -6.15 1.48
N ARG A 71 -11.61 -5.33 0.62
CA ARG A 71 -10.93 -4.58 -0.44
C ARG A 71 -9.87 -3.63 0.12
N ASP A 72 -10.23 -2.86 1.15
CA ASP A 72 -9.38 -1.80 1.69
C ASP A 72 -8.34 -2.37 2.67
N GLY A 73 -8.72 -3.37 3.46
CA GLY A 73 -7.80 -4.13 4.33
C GLY A 73 -6.73 -4.87 3.53
N LEU A 74 -7.12 -5.50 2.41
CA LEU A 74 -6.16 -6.16 1.53
C LEU A 74 -5.21 -5.14 0.87
N LEU A 75 -5.72 -3.99 0.41
CA LEU A 75 -4.90 -2.93 -0.15
C LEU A 75 -3.85 -2.42 0.86
N LEU A 76 -4.25 -2.23 2.11
CA LEU A 76 -3.34 -1.86 3.21
C LEU A 76 -2.31 -2.95 3.49
N LEU A 77 -2.73 -4.22 3.55
CA LEU A 77 -1.84 -5.35 3.78
C LEU A 77 -0.79 -5.47 2.67
N THR A 78 -1.20 -5.38 1.41
CA THR A 78 -0.29 -5.42 0.25
C THR A 78 0.73 -4.29 0.32
N PHE A 79 0.30 -3.08 0.69
CA PHE A 79 1.21 -1.96 0.89
C PHE A 79 2.19 -2.21 2.05
N ALA A 80 1.71 -2.69 3.19
CA ALA A 80 2.55 -2.99 4.36
C ALA A 80 3.63 -4.03 4.06
N LEU A 81 3.27 -5.12 3.35
CA LEU A 81 4.23 -6.14 2.93
C LEU A 81 5.19 -5.65 1.83
N SER A 82 4.75 -4.68 1.01
CA SER A 82 5.61 -4.04 0.02
C SER A 82 6.71 -3.17 0.64
N TRP A 83 6.72 -2.97 1.97
CA TRP A 83 7.78 -2.24 2.66
C TRP A 83 9.17 -2.88 2.47
N ILE A 84 9.20 -4.17 2.16
CA ILE A 84 10.42 -4.92 1.84
C ILE A 84 11.23 -4.29 0.69
N TYR A 85 10.56 -3.62 -0.25
CA TYR A 85 11.20 -2.93 -1.38
C TYR A 85 11.96 -1.66 -0.97
N PHE A 86 11.76 -1.16 0.25
CA PHE A 86 12.48 0.01 0.77
C PHE A 86 13.70 -0.35 1.62
N GLN A 87 14.06 -1.64 1.70
CA GLN A 87 15.23 -2.09 2.44
C GLN A 87 16.45 -2.19 1.50
N PRO A 88 17.49 -1.34 1.67
CA PRO A 88 18.63 -1.32 0.76
C PRO A 88 19.35 -2.67 0.69
N ASN A 89 19.49 -3.35 1.82
CA ASN A 89 20.14 -4.65 1.92
C ASN A 89 19.39 -5.73 1.11
N VAL A 90 18.05 -5.69 1.09
CA VAL A 90 17.24 -6.68 0.37
C VAL A 90 17.27 -6.40 -1.14
N VAL A 91 17.10 -5.13 -1.54
CA VAL A 91 17.10 -4.72 -2.95
C VAL A 91 18.39 -5.12 -3.67
N VAL A 92 19.54 -5.01 -2.99
CA VAL A 92 20.86 -5.33 -3.56
C VAL A 92 21.13 -6.83 -3.57
N LYS A 93 20.66 -7.60 -2.58
CA LYS A 93 21.04 -9.01 -2.41
C LYS A 93 20.04 -10.01 -2.98
N VAL A 94 18.77 -9.61 -3.10
CA VAL A 94 17.68 -10.49 -3.54
C VAL A 94 17.22 -10.08 -4.93
N ALA A 95 16.94 -11.05 -5.79
CA ALA A 95 16.38 -10.82 -7.11
C ALA A 95 14.92 -10.32 -7.00
N LEU A 96 14.72 -9.01 -7.08
CA LEU A 96 13.41 -8.37 -7.03
C LEU A 96 13.12 -7.58 -8.31
N PRO A 97 11.84 -7.31 -8.63
CA PRO A 97 11.49 -6.40 -9.71
C PRO A 97 12.05 -5.00 -9.45
N ILE A 98 12.80 -4.46 -10.41
CA ILE A 98 13.54 -3.18 -10.25
C ILE A 98 12.64 -1.98 -9.90
N THR A 99 11.39 -2.00 -10.36
CA THR A 99 10.35 -0.97 -10.14
C THR A 99 9.43 -1.29 -8.96
N GLY A 100 9.70 -2.33 -8.18
CA GLY A 100 8.94 -2.69 -6.98
C GLY A 100 8.68 -1.50 -6.03
N PRO A 101 9.67 -0.64 -5.74
CA PRO A 101 9.47 0.55 -4.90
C PRO A 101 8.50 1.58 -5.50
N LEU A 102 8.49 1.76 -6.82
CA LEU A 102 7.54 2.66 -7.49
C LEU A 102 6.12 2.09 -7.49
N SER A 103 6.01 0.78 -7.65
CA SER A 103 4.73 0.10 -7.54
C SER A 103 4.11 0.26 -6.14
N ALA A 104 4.93 0.12 -5.09
CA ALA A 104 4.52 0.40 -3.71
C ALA A 104 4.12 1.87 -3.48
N LEU A 105 4.79 2.81 -4.13
CA LEU A 105 4.40 4.22 -4.12
C LEU A 105 3.00 4.43 -4.74
N CYS A 106 2.70 3.74 -5.85
CA CYS A 106 1.37 3.79 -6.46
C CYS A 106 0.28 3.22 -5.53
N LEU A 107 0.57 2.16 -4.77
CA LEU A 107 -0.35 1.66 -3.72
C LEU A 107 -0.60 2.72 -2.65
N LEU A 108 0.45 3.37 -2.16
CA LEU A 108 0.29 4.44 -1.18
C LEU A 108 -0.53 5.60 -1.75
N ALA A 109 -0.28 5.99 -2.99
CA ALA A 109 -1.05 7.04 -3.64
C ALA A 109 -2.53 6.66 -3.78
N ALA A 110 -2.84 5.40 -4.13
CA ALA A 110 -4.21 4.89 -4.17
C ALA A 110 -4.88 4.92 -2.79
N LEU A 111 -4.15 4.53 -1.72
CA LEU A 111 -4.60 4.65 -0.34
C LEU A 111 -4.82 6.11 0.08
N ALA A 112 -3.91 7.01 -0.30
CA ALA A 112 -4.02 8.44 -0.01
C ALA A 112 -5.28 9.06 -0.66
N VAL A 113 -5.62 8.64 -1.88
CA VAL A 113 -6.87 9.04 -2.54
C VAL A 113 -8.09 8.51 -1.78
N LYS A 114 -8.07 7.23 -1.37
CA LYS A 114 -9.15 6.62 -0.56
C LYS A 114 -9.36 7.30 0.79
N LEU A 115 -8.28 7.73 1.45
CA LEU A 115 -8.35 8.48 2.70
C LEU A 115 -8.85 9.92 2.48
N SER A 116 -8.57 10.51 1.33
CA SER A 116 -8.85 11.92 1.05
C SER A 116 -10.22 12.19 0.44
N ARG A 117 -10.80 11.21 -0.26
CA ARG A 117 -12.05 11.35 -1.02
C ARG A 117 -12.91 10.12 -0.85
N ARG A 118 -14.23 10.30 -0.96
CA ARG A 118 -15.20 9.20 -0.98
C ARG A 118 -15.14 8.49 -2.34
N VAL A 119 -14.17 7.59 -2.49
CA VAL A 119 -13.92 6.84 -3.74
C VAL A 119 -15.14 6.04 -4.19
N ASP A 120 -16.01 5.64 -3.26
CA ASP A 120 -17.21 4.87 -3.56
C ASP A 120 -18.39 5.72 -4.05
N ASP A 121 -18.39 7.03 -3.82
CA ASP A 121 -19.46 7.95 -4.25
C ASP A 121 -19.02 8.84 -5.44
N ASP A 122 -17.73 9.21 -5.50
CA ASP A 122 -17.16 10.08 -6.53
C ASP A 122 -16.54 9.28 -7.69
N GLN A 123 -17.12 9.43 -8.89
CA GLN A 123 -16.63 8.80 -10.11
C GLN A 123 -15.20 9.22 -10.46
N GLN A 124 -14.81 10.47 -10.22
CA GLN A 124 -13.47 10.95 -10.54
C GLN A 124 -12.44 10.32 -9.61
N ALA A 125 -12.72 10.25 -8.31
CA ALA A 125 -11.86 9.59 -7.32
C ALA A 125 -11.70 8.09 -7.61
N TYR A 126 -12.77 7.42 -8.04
CA TYR A 126 -12.70 6.02 -8.49
C TYR A 126 -11.77 5.84 -9.70
N ARG A 127 -11.86 6.73 -10.71
CA ARG A 127 -10.98 6.68 -11.89
C ARG A 127 -9.52 6.88 -11.52
N TRP A 128 -9.21 7.86 -10.67
CA TRP A 128 -7.85 8.10 -10.18
C TRP A 128 -7.28 6.88 -9.43
N THR A 129 -8.05 6.34 -8.49
CA THR A 129 -7.63 5.15 -7.74
C THR A 129 -7.39 3.96 -8.69
N THR A 130 -8.25 3.78 -9.67
CA THR A 130 -8.11 2.71 -10.67
C THR A 130 -6.88 2.91 -11.54
N ALA A 131 -6.64 4.13 -12.03
CA ALA A 131 -5.45 4.44 -12.82
C ALA A 131 -4.16 4.19 -12.03
N LEU A 132 -4.10 4.62 -10.76
CA LEU A 132 -2.96 4.38 -9.88
C LEU A 132 -2.71 2.89 -9.64
N LEU A 133 -3.77 2.11 -9.41
CA LEU A 133 -3.64 0.67 -9.22
C LEU A 133 -3.19 -0.05 -10.49
N VAL A 134 -3.72 0.33 -11.66
CA VAL A 134 -3.30 -0.24 -12.94
C VAL A 134 -1.85 0.11 -13.25
N ILE A 135 -1.44 1.38 -13.09
CA ILE A 135 -0.05 1.82 -13.28
C ILE A 135 0.87 1.09 -12.30
N GLY A 136 0.49 1.02 -11.02
CA GLY A 136 1.25 0.30 -10.00
C GLY A 136 1.39 -1.20 -10.33
N ALA A 137 0.33 -1.82 -10.82
CA ALA A 137 0.34 -3.21 -11.25
C ALA A 137 1.22 -3.42 -12.49
N THR A 138 1.16 -2.55 -13.49
CA THR A 138 2.06 -2.60 -14.65
C THR A 138 3.51 -2.46 -14.24
N LEU A 139 3.81 -1.53 -13.34
CA LEU A 139 5.14 -1.37 -12.75
C LEU A 139 5.56 -2.56 -11.89
N TYR A 140 4.62 -3.38 -11.39
CA TYR A 140 4.96 -4.58 -10.63
C TYR A 140 5.18 -5.78 -11.56
N TYR A 141 4.12 -6.17 -12.27
CA TYR A 141 4.09 -7.37 -13.09
C TYR A 141 4.97 -7.28 -14.32
N GLY A 142 5.14 -6.10 -14.92
CA GLY A 142 5.98 -5.96 -16.11
C GLY A 142 7.40 -6.45 -15.83
N PRO A 143 8.14 -5.82 -14.91
CA PRO A 143 9.47 -6.27 -14.55
C PRO A 143 9.50 -7.64 -13.87
N LEU A 144 8.45 -8.04 -13.14
CA LEU A 144 8.37 -9.40 -12.58
C LEU A 144 8.36 -10.47 -13.67
N VAL A 145 7.50 -10.32 -14.69
CA VAL A 145 7.38 -11.27 -15.80
C VAL A 145 8.68 -11.30 -16.60
N PHE A 146 9.27 -10.15 -16.91
CA PHE A 146 10.56 -10.14 -17.63
C PHE A 146 11.73 -10.64 -16.77
N ALA A 147 11.73 -10.43 -15.45
CA ALA A 147 12.77 -10.96 -14.59
C ALA A 147 12.67 -12.49 -14.44
N VAL A 148 11.45 -13.04 -14.35
CA VAL A 148 11.24 -14.48 -14.09
C VAL A 148 11.17 -15.29 -15.38
N GLU A 149 10.34 -14.89 -16.33
CA GLU A 149 10.12 -15.67 -17.56
C GLU A 149 11.29 -15.54 -18.53
N ALA A 150 11.89 -14.36 -18.66
CA ALA A 150 13.04 -14.18 -19.55
C ALA A 150 14.30 -14.88 -19.02
N ALA A 151 14.39 -15.13 -17.71
CA ALA A 151 15.49 -15.89 -17.11
C ALA A 151 15.50 -17.36 -17.52
N SER A 152 14.37 -17.90 -18.01
CA SER A 152 14.27 -19.27 -18.51
C SER A 152 14.83 -19.44 -19.94
N GLN A 153 15.21 -18.35 -20.60
CA GLN A 153 15.61 -18.33 -22.01
C GLN A 153 16.94 -17.61 -22.21
N ASP A 154 17.98 -18.34 -22.62
CA ASP A 154 19.35 -17.81 -22.74
C ASP A 154 19.46 -16.56 -23.63
N TYR A 155 18.67 -16.51 -24.72
CA TYR A 155 18.68 -15.37 -25.65
C TYR A 155 17.99 -14.10 -25.09
N LEU A 156 17.20 -14.22 -24.01
CA LEU A 156 16.57 -13.09 -23.31
C LEU A 156 17.22 -12.79 -21.95
N ALA A 157 18.35 -13.44 -21.63
CA ALA A 157 19.06 -13.22 -20.37
C ALA A 157 19.43 -11.74 -20.15
N GLY A 158 19.69 -10.99 -21.23
CA GLY A 158 19.90 -9.54 -21.15
C GLY A 158 18.70 -8.77 -20.59
N PHE A 159 17.47 -9.16 -20.98
CA PHE A 159 16.23 -8.57 -20.44
C PHE A 159 16.01 -8.98 -18.98
N ALA A 160 16.22 -10.25 -18.64
CA ALA A 160 16.11 -10.73 -17.27
C ALA A 160 17.03 -9.93 -16.33
N ASN A 161 18.30 -9.76 -16.74
CA ASN A 161 19.27 -8.99 -15.98
C ASN A 161 18.88 -7.51 -15.88
N ALA A 162 18.35 -6.89 -16.93
CA ALA A 162 17.96 -5.48 -16.93
C ALA A 162 16.83 -5.17 -15.94
N PHE A 163 15.90 -6.10 -15.71
CA PHE A 163 14.72 -5.89 -14.86
C PHE A 163 14.85 -6.44 -13.44
N THR A 164 15.96 -7.09 -13.12
CA THR A 164 16.24 -7.64 -11.79
C THR A 164 17.09 -6.67 -10.95
N SER A 165 16.75 -6.51 -9.67
CA SER A 165 17.37 -5.53 -8.79
C SER A 165 18.81 -5.86 -8.38
N ASN A 166 19.14 -7.14 -8.18
CA ASN A 166 20.47 -7.56 -7.71
C ASN A 166 21.56 -7.48 -8.81
N THR A 167 21.16 -7.58 -10.07
CA THR A 167 22.04 -7.39 -11.25
C THR A 167 22.24 -5.92 -11.58
N ASN A 168 21.26 -5.06 -11.29
CA ASN A 168 21.32 -3.61 -11.50
C ASN A 168 21.04 -2.81 -10.20
N PRO A 169 21.86 -2.96 -9.16
CA PRO A 169 21.59 -2.37 -7.85
C PRO A 169 21.58 -0.84 -7.87
N GLY A 170 22.38 -0.21 -8.74
CA GLY A 170 22.42 1.25 -8.85
C GLY A 170 21.07 1.85 -9.25
N VAL A 171 20.45 1.31 -10.30
CA VAL A 171 19.13 1.78 -10.77
C VAL A 171 18.05 1.42 -9.76
N ALA A 172 18.09 0.21 -9.19
CA ALA A 172 17.13 -0.21 -8.17
C ALA A 172 17.15 0.70 -6.93
N LEU A 173 18.35 1.09 -6.47
CA LEU A 173 18.51 2.01 -5.35
C LEU A 173 18.02 3.42 -5.69
N VAL A 174 18.30 3.94 -6.89
CA VAL A 174 17.75 5.24 -7.32
C VAL A 174 16.22 5.22 -7.32
N CYS A 175 15.62 4.18 -7.90
CA CYS A 175 14.17 3.97 -7.87
C CYS A 175 13.62 3.93 -6.44
N MET A 176 14.30 3.22 -5.53
CA MET A 176 13.93 3.13 -4.11
C MET A 176 14.02 4.48 -3.39
N TRP A 177 15.09 5.25 -3.59
CA TRP A 177 15.25 6.55 -2.94
C TRP A 177 14.25 7.58 -3.48
N LEU A 178 14.01 7.58 -4.79
CA LEU A 178 13.00 8.45 -5.41
C LEU A 178 11.59 8.13 -4.89
N SER A 179 11.23 6.86 -4.78
CA SER A 179 9.93 6.48 -4.24
C SER A 179 9.81 6.79 -2.75
N LEU A 180 10.88 6.62 -1.96
CA LEU A 180 10.89 6.98 -0.54
C LEU A 180 10.71 8.49 -0.33
N ALA A 181 11.38 9.31 -1.13
CA ALA A 181 11.17 10.77 -1.13
C ALA A 181 9.71 11.12 -1.47
N ALA A 182 9.13 10.47 -2.48
CA ALA A 182 7.73 10.67 -2.86
C ALA A 182 6.74 10.21 -1.78
N ILE A 183 7.04 9.13 -1.05
CA ILE A 183 6.25 8.68 0.12
C ILE A 183 6.20 9.78 1.17
N ILE A 184 7.34 10.39 1.52
CA ILE A 184 7.41 11.47 2.51
C ILE A 184 6.52 12.64 2.07
N VAL A 185 6.53 12.99 0.78
CA VAL A 185 5.66 14.05 0.24
C VAL A 185 4.17 13.69 0.39
N ILE A 186 3.77 12.47 0.03
CA ILE A 186 2.36 12.03 0.13
C ILE A 186 1.90 11.99 1.58
N VAL A 187 2.70 11.41 2.48
CA VAL A 187 2.38 11.32 3.91
C VAL A 187 2.32 12.71 4.54
N GLY A 188 3.29 13.58 4.22
CA GLY A 188 3.29 14.97 4.68
C GLY A 188 2.05 15.73 4.21
N TRP A 189 1.65 15.55 2.95
CA TRP A 189 0.42 16.14 2.42
C TRP A 189 -0.85 15.63 3.14
N LEU A 190 -0.95 14.32 3.40
CA LEU A 190 -2.05 13.73 4.17
C LEU A 190 -2.09 14.30 5.59
N PHE A 191 -0.95 14.40 6.26
CA PHE A 191 -0.84 14.94 7.62
C PHE A 191 -1.35 16.38 7.71
N VAL A 192 -0.87 17.26 6.82
CA VAL A 192 -1.32 18.66 6.76
C VAL A 192 -2.83 18.75 6.53
N ARG A 193 -3.37 17.93 5.62
CA ARG A 193 -4.80 17.90 5.33
C ARG A 193 -5.63 17.47 6.55
N VAL A 194 -5.20 16.43 7.26
CA VAL A 194 -5.87 15.95 8.47
C VAL A 194 -5.82 17.03 9.56
N TRP A 195 -4.66 17.66 9.78
CA TRP A 195 -4.50 18.75 10.73
C TRP A 195 -5.48 19.91 10.48
N HIS A 196 -5.58 20.35 9.22
CA HIS A 196 -6.55 21.39 8.83
C HIS A 196 -8.02 20.94 8.95
N SER A 197 -8.32 19.65 8.83
CA SER A 197 -9.68 19.14 9.05
C SER A 197 -10.06 19.20 10.52
N VAL A 198 -9.16 18.78 11.42
CA VAL A 198 -9.35 18.82 12.88
C VAL A 198 -9.51 20.26 13.38
N GLY A 199 -8.68 21.18 12.89
CA GLY A 199 -8.79 22.60 13.25
C GLY A 199 -10.14 23.23 12.87
N ARG A 200 -10.74 22.80 11.75
CA ARG A 200 -12.06 23.29 11.30
C ARG A 200 -13.22 22.70 12.09
N THR A 201 -13.12 21.48 12.60
CA THR A 201 -14.18 20.85 13.40
C THR A 201 -14.17 21.29 14.86
N MET A 202 -13.00 21.62 15.42
CA MET A 202 -12.88 22.02 16.83
C MET A 202 -13.19 23.51 17.06
N ALA A 203 -12.86 24.40 16.12
CA ALA A 203 -13.09 25.85 16.30
C ALA A 203 -14.57 26.25 16.55
N PRO A 204 -15.58 25.66 15.88
CA PRO A 204 -16.99 25.97 16.15
C PRO A 204 -17.50 25.42 17.49
N GLN A 205 -16.97 24.28 17.95
CA GLN A 205 -17.41 23.65 19.20
C GLN A 205 -16.96 24.46 20.42
N VAL A 206 -15.71 24.92 20.42
CA VAL A 206 -15.19 25.79 21.50
C VAL A 206 -15.92 27.13 21.53
N ALA A 207 -16.32 27.68 20.38
CA ALA A 207 -17.10 28.91 20.32
C ALA A 207 -18.54 28.72 20.86
N SER A 208 -19.18 27.60 20.50
CA SER A 208 -20.52 27.26 21.01
C SER A 208 -20.53 27.01 22.52
N GLU A 209 -19.51 26.34 23.05
CA GLU A 209 -19.37 26.06 24.48
C GLU A 209 -19.14 27.35 25.29
N LYS A 210 -18.32 28.28 24.76
CA LYS A 210 -18.14 29.61 25.34
C LYS A 210 -19.43 30.45 25.32
N MET A 211 -20.24 30.36 24.27
CA MET A 211 -21.54 31.05 24.20
C MET A 211 -22.55 30.47 25.20
N GLN A 212 -22.60 29.15 25.40
CA GLN A 212 -23.46 28.53 26.41
C GLN A 212 -23.04 28.92 27.84
N GLN A 213 -21.74 28.92 28.14
CA GLN A 213 -21.24 29.38 29.44
C GLN A 213 -21.47 30.89 29.69
N ALA A 214 -21.52 31.70 28.63
CA ALA A 214 -21.86 33.11 28.74
C ALA A 214 -23.37 33.33 29.01
N SER A 215 -24.24 32.56 28.34
CA SER A 215 -25.70 32.62 28.54
C SER A 215 -26.15 32.09 29.90
N GLU A 216 -25.43 31.12 30.48
CA GLU A 216 -25.73 30.60 31.82
C GLU A 216 -25.32 31.56 32.95
N LYS A 217 -24.44 32.52 32.65
CA LYS A 217 -23.95 33.53 33.60
C LYS A 217 -24.70 34.85 33.58
N GLU A 218 -25.65 35.05 32.67
CA GLU A 218 -26.59 36.17 32.77
C GLU A 218 -27.72 35.79 33.75
N PRO A 219 -27.74 36.31 34.99
CA PRO A 219 -28.90 36.13 35.86
C PRO A 219 -30.10 36.83 35.22
N ALA A 220 -31.24 36.13 35.19
CA ALA A 220 -32.53 36.70 34.80
C ALA A 220 -32.81 37.96 35.65
N ILE A 221 -32.57 39.13 35.08
CA ILE A 221 -32.96 40.41 35.68
C ILE A 221 -34.45 40.55 35.41
N LEU A 222 -35.25 40.23 36.43
CA LEU A 222 -36.65 40.63 36.58
C LEU A 222 -36.75 42.12 36.90
#